data_AF-A0A1I0SE38-F1
#
_entry.id   AF-A0A1I0SE38-F1
#
_cell.length_a   1.000
_cell.length_b   1.000
_cell.length_c   1.000
_cell.angle_alpha   90.00
_cell.angle_beta   90.00
_cell.angle_gamma   90.00
#
_symmetry.space_group_name_H-M   'P 1'
#
loop_
_entity.id
_entity.type
_entity.pdbx_description
1 polymer ?
#
loop_
_entity_poly.entity_id
_entity_poly.type
_entity_poly.pdbx_seq_one_letter_code
_entity_poly.pdbx_strand_id
1 'polypeptide(L)'
;MSARINFYEYYGTEETILQTAFQLQTNGGETFYRANIIENFGRLRDFYIELTAARKSGKTLPENRVVTIINDYHFELIPDYVKICIFFENFVKAELLRHEYLIHSILKTETCKLLSKLQGRQPVSLRDLHCTEPFVVNSGKEISHNSLGEKTLSISTLLSPGYQKVIQLPSAITDFVCLLNKKRNILHLYNSLDFDLSEDFFKEMANTISFVNVLFYKDKDSGLE
;
A
#
# COMPACT_ATOMS: atom_id res chain seq x y z
N MET A 1 9.65 -29.41 15.98
CA MET A 1 8.48 -28.52 16.20
C MET A 1 8.80 -27.19 15.56
N SER A 2 7.97 -26.68 14.67
CA SER A 2 8.10 -25.30 14.17
C SER A 2 7.85 -24.35 15.35
N ALA A 3 8.66 -23.31 15.51
CA ALA A 3 8.40 -22.29 16.51
C ALA A 3 7.01 -21.69 16.26
N ARG A 4 6.19 -21.55 17.31
CA ARG A 4 4.90 -20.85 17.19
C ARG A 4 5.18 -19.37 17.02
N ILE A 5 4.54 -18.75 16.02
CA ILE A 5 4.65 -17.32 15.76
C ILE A 5 3.92 -16.58 16.87
N ASN A 6 4.58 -15.60 17.48
CA ASN A 6 3.96 -14.71 18.45
C ASN A 6 3.29 -13.54 17.72
N PHE A 7 1.97 -13.46 17.80
CA PHE A 7 1.17 -12.39 17.22
C PHE A 7 0.81 -11.28 18.22
N TYR A 8 1.43 -11.27 19.41
CA TYR A 8 1.14 -10.27 20.45
C TYR A 8 1.30 -8.84 19.94
N GLU A 9 2.33 -8.55 19.14
CA GLU A 9 2.56 -7.22 18.55
C GLU A 9 1.42 -6.75 17.66
N TYR A 10 0.57 -7.66 17.16
CA TYR A 10 -0.53 -7.32 16.28
C TYR A 10 -1.88 -7.37 16.97
N TYR A 11 -2.07 -8.31 17.90
CA TYR A 11 -3.39 -8.65 18.46
C TYR A 11 -3.39 -8.77 20.00
N GLY A 12 -2.36 -8.24 20.66
CA GLY A 12 -2.12 -8.30 22.11
C GLY A 12 -3.18 -7.57 22.94
N THR A 13 -3.04 -6.25 22.95
CA THR A 13 -3.94 -5.32 23.62
C THR A 13 -4.37 -4.26 22.63
N GLU A 14 -5.42 -3.50 22.96
CA GLU A 14 -5.83 -2.32 22.17
C GLU A 14 -4.66 -1.35 21.98
N GLU A 15 -3.89 -1.08 23.04
CA GLU A 15 -2.68 -0.24 22.96
C GLU A 15 -1.67 -0.79 21.94
N THR A 16 -1.40 -2.09 21.97
CA THR A 16 -0.45 -2.72 21.04
C THR A 16 -0.97 -2.68 19.59
N ILE A 17 -2.28 -2.91 19.38
CA ILE A 17 -2.93 -2.77 18.08
C ILE A 17 -2.75 -1.35 17.53
N LEU A 18 -3.02 -0.33 18.35
CA LEU A 18 -2.90 1.08 17.96
C LEU A 18 -1.46 1.48 17.68
N GLN A 19 -0.50 1.02 18.51
CA GLN A 19 0.93 1.25 18.29
C GLN A 19 1.39 0.64 16.96
N THR A 20 1.01 -0.60 16.67
CA THR A 20 1.38 -1.27 15.43
C THR A 20 0.71 -0.64 14.20
N ALA A 21 -0.56 -0.25 14.32
CA ALA A 21 -1.25 0.50 13.26
C ALA A 21 -0.56 1.83 12.96
N PHE A 22 -0.15 2.58 14.00
CA PHE A 22 0.61 3.82 13.85
C PHE A 22 1.97 3.58 13.18
N GLN A 23 2.72 2.57 13.62
CA GLN A 23 4.01 2.21 13.00
C GLN A 23 3.87 1.84 11.52
N LEU A 24 2.85 1.05 11.17
CA LEU A 24 2.57 0.70 9.76
C LEU A 24 2.33 1.95 8.92
N GLN A 25 1.52 2.89 9.41
CA GLN A 25 1.27 4.14 8.69
C GLN A 25 2.51 5.01 8.56
N THR A 26 3.27 5.22 9.64
CA THR A 26 4.49 6.04 9.63
C THR A 26 5.54 5.45 8.69
N ASN A 27 5.83 4.16 8.83
CA ASN A 27 6.80 3.47 7.95
C ASN A 27 6.33 3.47 6.48
N GLY A 28 5.02 3.30 6.25
CA GLY A 28 4.42 3.44 4.94
C GLY A 28 4.63 4.84 4.37
N GLY A 29 4.35 5.88 5.15
CA GLY A 29 4.49 7.28 4.74
C GLY A 29 5.92 7.63 4.37
N GLU A 30 6.89 7.23 5.20
CA GLU A 30 8.31 7.38 4.87
C GLU A 30 8.67 6.69 3.55
N THR A 31 8.15 5.47 3.33
CA THR A 31 8.38 4.73 2.09
C THR A 31 7.80 5.45 0.88
N PHE A 32 6.59 6.03 1.02
CA PHE A 32 5.94 6.81 -0.03
C PHE A 32 6.74 8.04 -0.42
N TYR A 33 7.18 8.85 0.56
CA TYR A 33 7.92 10.09 0.27
C TYR A 33 9.35 9.84 -0.24
N ARG A 34 9.92 8.64 -0.02
CA ARG A 34 11.21 8.21 -0.62
C ARG A 34 11.07 7.66 -2.05
N ALA A 35 9.87 7.65 -2.63
CA ALA A 35 9.72 7.35 -4.05
C ALA A 35 10.22 8.55 -4.88
N ASN A 36 11.11 8.29 -5.85
CA ASN A 36 11.79 9.32 -6.63
C ASN A 36 10.77 10.18 -7.41
N ILE A 37 9.73 9.56 -7.95
CA ILE A 37 8.63 10.25 -8.63
C ILE A 37 7.80 11.15 -7.71
N ILE A 38 7.76 10.86 -6.42
CA ILE A 38 7.06 11.68 -5.42
C ILE A 38 7.94 12.85 -5.01
N GLU A 39 9.19 12.57 -4.63
CA GLU A 39 10.17 13.59 -4.25
C GLU A 39 10.38 14.62 -5.37
N ASN A 40 10.46 14.16 -6.62
CA ASN A 40 10.73 15.00 -7.78
C ASN A 40 9.50 15.26 -8.66
N PHE A 41 8.28 15.09 -8.12
CA PHE A 41 7.04 15.18 -8.89
C PHE A 41 6.92 16.47 -9.72
N GLY A 42 7.24 17.62 -9.11
CA GLY A 42 7.19 18.92 -9.79
C GLY A 42 8.14 19.00 -10.98
N ARG A 43 9.40 18.57 -10.81
CA ARG A 43 10.41 18.56 -11.88
C ARG A 43 10.02 17.66 -13.03
N LEU A 44 9.47 16.47 -12.74
CA LEU A 44 9.01 15.53 -13.77
C LEU A 44 7.81 16.09 -14.55
N ARG A 45 6.86 16.72 -13.85
CA ARG A 45 5.68 17.36 -14.47
C ARG A 45 6.08 18.52 -15.37
N ASP A 46 6.99 19.38 -14.91
CA ASP A 46 7.43 20.54 -15.69
C ASP A 46 8.15 20.09 -16.97
N PHE A 47 8.97 19.03 -16.89
CA PHE A 47 9.56 18.41 -18.07
C PHE A 47 8.51 17.85 -19.04
N TYR A 48 7.45 17.20 -18.54
CA TYR A 48 6.36 16.72 -19.39
C TYR A 48 5.64 17.86 -20.14
N ILE A 49 5.41 18.99 -19.47
CA ILE A 49 4.81 20.19 -20.08
C ILE A 49 5.74 20.73 -21.16
N GLU A 50 7.04 20.87 -20.87
CA GLU A 50 8.07 21.30 -21.82
C GLU A 50 8.09 20.41 -23.07
N LEU A 51 8.10 19.08 -22.87
CA LEU A 51 8.11 18.08 -23.94
C LEU A 51 6.85 18.17 -24.81
N THR A 52 5.68 18.29 -24.20
CA THR A 52 4.41 18.44 -24.91
C THR A 52 4.36 19.74 -25.72
N ALA A 53 4.85 20.85 -25.17
CA ALA A 53 4.90 22.13 -25.87
C ALA A 53 5.88 22.11 -27.06
N ALA A 54 7.05 21.47 -26.90
CA ALA A 54 8.02 21.28 -27.98
C ALA A 54 7.39 20.48 -29.13
N ARG A 55 6.75 19.34 -28.81
CA ARG A 55 6.04 18.50 -29.81
C ARG A 55 4.95 19.29 -30.56
N LYS A 56 4.11 20.06 -29.86
CA LYS A 56 3.06 20.89 -30.47
C LYS A 56 3.61 21.98 -31.40
N SER A 57 4.81 22.48 -31.12
CA SER A 57 5.46 23.52 -31.94
C SER A 57 6.40 22.96 -33.02
N GLY A 58 6.47 21.63 -33.19
CA GLY A 58 7.39 20.99 -34.12
C GLY A 58 8.87 21.12 -33.73
N LYS A 59 9.15 21.49 -32.48
CA LYS A 59 10.50 21.62 -31.93
C LYS A 59 10.91 20.32 -31.24
N THR A 60 12.20 20.04 -31.26
CA THR A 60 12.81 18.99 -30.44
C THR A 60 13.48 19.61 -29.21
N LEU A 61 13.42 18.90 -28.08
CA LEU A 61 14.22 19.26 -26.92
C LEU A 61 15.68 18.83 -27.14
N PRO A 62 16.65 19.50 -26.49
CA PRO A 62 18.04 19.07 -26.50
C PRO A 62 18.16 17.60 -26.08
N GLU A 63 18.88 16.80 -26.86
CA GLU A 63 18.99 15.35 -26.64
C GLU A 63 19.51 15.03 -25.24
N ASN A 64 20.54 15.75 -24.79
CA ASN A 64 21.09 15.62 -23.44
C ASN A 64 20.02 15.81 -22.35
N ARG A 65 19.10 16.77 -22.53
CA ARG A 65 18.02 17.04 -21.58
C ARG A 65 17.05 15.86 -21.50
N VAL A 66 16.69 15.29 -22.65
CA VAL A 66 15.79 14.14 -22.73
C VAL A 66 16.45 12.90 -22.12
N VAL A 67 17.70 12.60 -22.48
CA VAL A 67 18.44 11.44 -21.99
C VAL A 67 18.61 11.48 -20.47
N THR A 68 18.99 12.64 -19.90
CA THR A 68 19.12 12.78 -18.44
C THR A 68 17.81 12.45 -17.73
N ILE A 69 16.69 13.01 -18.17
CA ILE A 69 15.40 12.75 -17.51
C ILE A 69 14.93 11.31 -17.73
N ILE A 70 15.11 10.74 -18.91
CA ILE A 70 14.76 9.33 -19.10
C ILE A 70 15.57 8.47 -18.13
N ASN A 71 16.89 8.66 -18.04
CA ASN A 71 17.73 7.87 -17.16
C ASN A 71 17.38 8.05 -15.67
N ASP A 72 17.09 9.28 -15.24
CA ASP A 72 16.78 9.61 -13.84
C ASP A 72 15.48 8.95 -13.35
N TYR A 73 14.49 8.71 -14.23
CA TYR A 73 13.17 8.23 -13.83
C TYR A 73 12.82 6.84 -14.36
N HIS A 74 13.32 6.45 -15.53
CA HIS A 74 12.97 5.18 -16.18
C HIS A 74 13.30 3.96 -15.31
N PHE A 75 14.50 3.94 -14.73
CA PHE A 75 14.93 2.84 -13.88
C PHE A 75 14.24 2.85 -12.51
N GLU A 76 13.82 4.03 -12.05
CA GLU A 76 13.19 4.21 -10.73
C GLU A 76 11.66 3.99 -10.75
N LEU A 77 11.00 3.99 -11.92
CA LEU A 77 9.54 3.88 -12.00
C LEU A 77 8.97 2.63 -11.32
N ILE A 78 9.54 1.45 -11.58
CA ILE A 78 9.06 0.22 -10.92
C ILE A 78 9.35 0.22 -9.42
N PRO A 79 10.59 0.50 -8.96
CA PRO A 79 10.87 0.70 -7.55
C PRO A 79 9.90 1.69 -6.88
N ASP A 80 9.54 2.77 -7.55
CA ASP A 80 8.60 3.75 -7.03
C ASP A 80 7.16 3.22 -6.98
N TYR A 81 6.69 2.51 -8.00
CA TYR A 81 5.39 1.84 -7.95
C TYR A 81 5.34 0.82 -6.79
N VAL A 82 6.43 0.12 -6.51
CA VAL A 82 6.56 -0.77 -5.34
C VAL A 82 6.39 0.03 -4.05
N LYS A 83 7.14 1.13 -3.87
CA LYS A 83 7.07 1.98 -2.67
C LYS A 83 5.67 2.53 -2.45
N ILE A 84 5.02 3.03 -3.50
CA ILE A 84 3.63 3.54 -3.44
C ILE A 84 2.67 2.40 -3.04
N CYS A 85 2.80 1.21 -3.64
CA CYS A 85 1.96 0.07 -3.26
C CYS A 85 2.19 -0.38 -1.81
N ILE A 86 3.45 -0.35 -1.31
CA ILE A 86 3.78 -0.68 0.08
C ILE A 86 3.10 0.30 1.04
N PHE A 87 3.10 1.61 0.73
CA PHE A 87 2.38 2.60 1.53
C PHE A 87 0.89 2.24 1.65
N PHE A 88 0.22 2.02 0.52
CA PHE A 88 -1.22 1.70 0.55
C PHE A 88 -1.49 0.35 1.22
N GLU A 89 -0.61 -0.62 1.07
CA GLU A 89 -0.72 -1.91 1.77
C GLU A 89 -0.67 -1.73 3.28
N ASN A 90 0.30 -0.95 3.77
CA ASN A 90 0.44 -0.65 5.20
C ASN A 90 -0.70 0.21 5.73
N PHE A 91 -1.12 1.24 4.98
CA PHE A 91 -2.25 2.08 5.34
C PHE A 91 -3.52 1.26 5.53
N VAL A 92 -3.87 0.41 4.57
CA VAL A 92 -5.06 -0.44 4.67
C VAL A 92 -4.97 -1.42 5.84
N LYS A 93 -3.79 -2.02 6.08
CA LYS A 93 -3.58 -2.92 7.23
C LYS A 93 -3.75 -2.19 8.56
N ALA A 94 -3.25 -0.96 8.67
CA ALA A 94 -3.42 -0.15 9.87
C ALA A 94 -4.91 0.16 10.12
N GLU A 95 -5.66 0.53 9.09
CA GLU A 95 -7.11 0.73 9.19
C GLU A 95 -7.84 -0.56 9.59
N LEU A 96 -7.47 -1.72 9.05
CA LEU A 96 -8.03 -3.01 9.46
C LEU A 96 -7.76 -3.31 10.94
N LEU A 97 -6.53 -3.10 11.41
CA LEU A 97 -6.16 -3.31 12.81
C LEU A 97 -7.00 -2.44 13.75
N ARG A 98 -7.19 -1.15 13.43
CA ARG A 98 -8.03 -0.23 14.23
C ARG A 98 -9.48 -0.68 14.36
N HIS A 99 -9.97 -1.43 13.38
CA HIS A 99 -11.32 -1.99 13.38
C HIS A 99 -11.34 -3.48 13.79
N GLU A 100 -10.29 -3.96 14.46
CA GLU A 100 -10.17 -5.33 14.98
C GLU A 100 -10.29 -6.43 13.91
N TYR A 101 -9.83 -6.15 12.68
CA TYR A 101 -9.73 -7.12 11.60
C TYR A 101 -8.34 -7.74 11.48
N LEU A 102 -8.30 -8.97 11.00
CA LEU A 102 -7.07 -9.71 10.74
C LEU A 102 -6.32 -9.17 9.52
N ILE A 103 -5.02 -8.92 9.68
CA ILE A 103 -4.10 -8.60 8.58
C ILE A 103 -3.22 -9.77 8.16
N HIS A 104 -3.17 -10.82 8.97
CA HIS A 104 -2.45 -12.07 8.70
C HIS A 104 -3.35 -13.06 7.95
N SER A 105 -2.76 -13.84 7.05
CA SER A 105 -3.48 -14.84 6.28
C SER A 105 -3.95 -15.99 7.17
N ILE A 106 -5.20 -16.42 6.98
CA ILE A 106 -5.74 -17.60 7.66
C ILE A 106 -5.36 -18.84 6.87
N LEU A 107 -4.62 -19.74 7.51
CA LEU A 107 -4.25 -21.05 6.97
C LEU A 107 -5.50 -21.90 6.76
N LYS A 108 -5.50 -22.69 5.69
CA LYS A 108 -6.61 -23.58 5.34
C LYS A 108 -6.53 -24.87 6.17
N THR A 109 -6.88 -24.77 7.45
CA THR A 109 -7.08 -25.89 8.37
C THR A 109 -8.51 -26.44 8.27
N GLU A 110 -8.79 -27.59 8.88
CA GLU A 110 -10.14 -28.16 8.88
C GLU A 110 -11.16 -27.24 9.57
N THR A 111 -10.76 -26.63 10.68
CA THR A 111 -11.60 -25.71 11.48
C THR A 111 -11.79 -24.36 10.80
N CYS A 112 -10.77 -23.82 10.12
CA CYS A 112 -10.82 -22.46 9.55
C CYS A 112 -10.99 -22.41 8.02
N LYS A 113 -11.34 -23.52 7.36
CA LYS A 113 -11.49 -23.60 5.89
C LYS A 113 -12.45 -22.56 5.32
N LEU A 114 -13.58 -22.32 6.00
CA LEU A 114 -14.57 -21.33 5.58
C LEU A 114 -14.06 -19.90 5.76
N LEU A 115 -13.45 -19.60 6.91
CA LEU A 115 -12.87 -18.28 7.19
C LEU A 115 -11.72 -17.94 6.24
N SER A 116 -10.82 -18.90 5.94
CA SER A 116 -9.73 -18.71 4.98
C SER A 116 -10.27 -18.36 3.58
N LYS A 117 -11.34 -19.04 3.14
CA LYS A 117 -12.02 -18.71 1.87
C LYS A 117 -12.70 -17.34 1.91
N LEU A 118 -13.28 -16.98 3.05
CA LEU A 118 -13.95 -15.69 3.26
C LEU A 118 -12.97 -14.52 3.22
N GLN A 119 -11.81 -14.68 3.88
CA GLN A 119 -10.76 -13.67 3.97
C GLN A 119 -10.21 -13.26 2.59
N GLY A 120 -10.24 -14.17 1.62
CA GLY A 120 -9.87 -13.87 0.23
C GLY A 120 -10.83 -12.89 -0.47
N ARG A 121 -11.97 -12.53 0.13
CA ARG A 121 -13.00 -11.67 -0.47
C ARG A 121 -13.36 -10.47 0.38
N GLN A 122 -13.25 -10.58 1.70
CA GLN A 122 -13.61 -9.54 2.64
C GLN A 122 -12.83 -9.68 3.96
N PRO A 123 -12.76 -8.63 4.79
CA PRO A 123 -12.12 -8.70 6.10
C PRO A 123 -12.76 -9.78 6.99
N VAL A 124 -11.94 -10.41 7.84
CA VAL A 124 -12.36 -11.34 8.89
C VAL A 124 -11.96 -10.75 10.22
N SER A 125 -12.90 -10.64 11.16
CA SER A 125 -12.63 -10.03 12.46
C SER A 125 -11.80 -10.97 13.35
N LEU A 126 -11.08 -10.39 14.31
CA LEU A 126 -10.40 -11.16 15.37
C LEU A 126 -11.39 -12.03 16.13
N ARG A 127 -12.60 -11.50 16.37
CA ARG A 127 -13.69 -12.20 17.05
C ARG A 127 -14.14 -13.44 16.28
N ASP A 128 -14.35 -13.35 14.97
CA ASP A 128 -14.81 -14.48 14.16
C ASP A 128 -13.79 -15.63 14.18
N LEU A 129 -12.50 -15.30 14.13
CA LEU A 129 -11.44 -16.29 14.24
C LEU A 129 -11.42 -16.92 15.64
N HIS A 130 -11.44 -16.11 16.71
CA HIS A 130 -11.48 -16.60 18.09
C HIS A 130 -12.68 -17.52 18.37
N CYS A 131 -13.85 -17.20 17.82
CA CYS A 131 -15.05 -18.03 17.95
C CYS A 131 -14.94 -19.37 17.21
N THR A 132 -14.10 -19.45 16.16
CA THR A 132 -13.86 -20.68 15.41
C THR A 132 -12.81 -21.56 16.11
N GLU A 133 -11.74 -20.94 16.57
CA GLU A 133 -10.67 -21.56 17.36
C GLU A 133 -10.11 -20.47 18.30
N PRO A 134 -10.11 -20.68 19.64
CA PRO A 134 -9.61 -19.64 20.54
C PRO A 134 -8.12 -19.37 20.36
N PHE A 135 -7.74 -18.10 20.51
CA PHE A 135 -6.33 -17.72 20.65
C PHE A 135 -5.72 -18.34 21.92
N VAL A 136 -4.49 -18.82 21.81
CA VAL A 136 -3.70 -19.30 22.95
C VAL A 136 -2.87 -18.14 23.48
N VAL A 137 -3.14 -17.74 24.73
CA VAL A 137 -2.44 -16.66 25.42
C VAL A 137 -1.60 -17.25 26.56
N ASN A 138 -0.28 -17.12 26.49
CA ASN A 138 0.60 -17.54 27.58
C ASN A 138 0.95 -16.34 28.49
N SER A 139 1.41 -16.60 29.70
CA SER A 139 1.65 -15.62 30.78
C SER A 139 2.82 -14.64 30.55
N GLY A 140 3.16 -14.28 29.31
CA GLY A 140 4.37 -13.53 28.96
C GLY A 140 4.29 -12.74 27.66
N LYS A 141 3.15 -12.12 27.34
CA LYS A 141 2.92 -11.40 26.07
C LYS A 141 3.12 -12.29 24.84
N GLU A 142 2.61 -13.52 24.92
CA GLU A 142 2.60 -14.44 23.79
C GLU A 142 1.16 -14.74 23.39
N ILE A 143 0.84 -14.44 22.14
CA ILE A 143 -0.43 -14.83 21.51
C ILE A 143 -0.10 -15.70 20.32
N SER A 144 -0.70 -16.88 20.25
CA SER A 144 -0.57 -17.77 19.10
C SER A 144 -1.92 -18.33 18.67
N HIS A 145 -2.01 -18.69 17.39
CA HIS A 145 -3.20 -19.29 16.80
C HIS A 145 -2.78 -20.28 15.72
N ASN A 146 -3.26 -21.53 15.78
CA ASN A 146 -2.80 -22.60 14.86
C ASN A 146 -3.16 -22.33 13.40
N SER A 147 -4.27 -21.63 13.18
CA SER A 147 -4.77 -21.30 11.85
C SER A 147 -4.29 -19.94 11.31
N LEU A 148 -3.35 -19.23 11.97
CA LEU A 148 -2.75 -18.00 11.43
C LEU A 148 -1.40 -18.28 10.78
N GLY A 149 -1.21 -17.74 9.57
CA GLY A 149 0.05 -17.78 8.84
C GLY A 149 0.92 -16.55 9.11
N GLU A 150 2.22 -16.68 8.89
CA GLU A 150 3.19 -15.57 9.05
C GLU A 150 3.08 -14.51 7.94
N LYS A 151 2.45 -14.86 6.81
CA LYS A 151 2.23 -13.91 5.72
C LYS A 151 1.04 -13.01 6.01
N THR A 152 1.23 -11.72 5.82
CA THR A 152 0.14 -10.74 5.80
C THR A 152 -0.59 -10.72 4.46
N LEU A 153 -1.78 -10.13 4.44
CA LEU A 153 -2.58 -9.95 3.25
C LEU A 153 -1.86 -9.04 2.24
N SER A 154 -1.88 -9.42 0.97
CA SER A 154 -1.27 -8.64 -0.11
C SER A 154 -2.18 -7.48 -0.55
N ILE A 155 -1.57 -6.44 -1.10
CA ILE A 155 -2.28 -5.28 -1.65
C ILE A 155 -3.40 -5.68 -2.64
N SER A 156 -3.20 -6.71 -3.47
CA SER A 156 -4.23 -7.17 -4.41
C SER A 156 -5.51 -7.63 -3.71
N THR A 157 -5.40 -8.28 -2.54
CA THR A 157 -6.55 -8.67 -1.72
C THR A 157 -7.18 -7.46 -1.05
N LEU A 158 -6.34 -6.57 -0.50
CA LEU A 158 -6.76 -5.38 0.24
C LEU A 158 -7.50 -4.35 -0.61
N LEU A 159 -7.19 -4.26 -1.91
CA LEU A 159 -7.90 -3.39 -2.86
C LEU A 159 -9.22 -3.99 -3.38
N SER A 160 -9.60 -5.21 -2.96
CA SER A 160 -10.83 -5.82 -3.42
C SER A 160 -12.09 -5.14 -2.85
N PRO A 161 -13.24 -5.20 -3.54
CA PRO A 161 -14.46 -4.50 -3.13
C PRO A 161 -14.93 -4.84 -1.71
N GLY A 162 -14.72 -6.06 -1.23
CA GLY A 162 -15.13 -6.44 0.13
C GLY A 162 -14.33 -5.75 1.23
N TYR A 163 -13.04 -5.51 0.99
CA TYR A 163 -12.19 -4.75 1.91
C TYR A 163 -12.50 -3.25 1.87
N GLN A 164 -12.79 -2.72 0.67
CA GLN A 164 -13.11 -1.29 0.51
C GLN A 164 -14.41 -0.86 1.20
N LYS A 165 -15.31 -1.80 1.57
CA LYS A 165 -16.48 -1.51 2.42
C LYS A 165 -16.11 -0.98 3.81
N VAL A 166 -14.96 -1.43 4.33
CA VAL A 166 -14.44 -1.02 5.64
C VAL A 166 -13.52 0.20 5.49
N ILE A 167 -12.58 0.14 4.54
CA ILE A 167 -11.52 1.15 4.43
C ILE A 167 -11.99 2.44 3.76
N GLN A 168 -12.91 2.30 2.80
CA GLN A 168 -13.49 3.43 2.06
C GLN A 168 -12.44 4.36 1.41
N LEU A 169 -11.40 3.78 0.78
CA LEU A 169 -10.52 4.60 -0.06
C LEU A 169 -11.35 5.24 -1.19
N PRO A 170 -11.05 6.49 -1.58
CA PRO A 170 -11.67 7.09 -2.76
C PRO A 170 -11.41 6.22 -3.99
N SER A 171 -12.44 5.97 -4.80
CA SER A 171 -12.34 5.04 -5.95
C SER A 171 -11.22 5.41 -6.91
N ALA A 172 -11.01 6.71 -7.18
CA ALA A 172 -9.91 7.19 -8.01
C ALA A 172 -8.53 6.75 -7.48
N ILE A 173 -8.33 6.81 -6.15
CA ILE A 173 -7.10 6.33 -5.51
C ILE A 173 -7.00 4.81 -5.63
N THR A 174 -8.06 4.07 -5.32
CA THR A 174 -8.08 2.59 -5.43
C THR A 174 -7.77 2.12 -6.85
N ASP A 175 -8.38 2.74 -7.86
CA ASP A 175 -8.19 2.41 -9.26
C ASP A 175 -6.76 2.72 -9.72
N PHE A 176 -6.21 3.86 -9.31
CA PHE A 176 -4.84 4.22 -9.63
C PHE A 176 -3.83 3.28 -8.97
N VAL A 177 -3.99 2.93 -7.69
CA VAL A 177 -3.11 1.97 -7.01
C VAL A 177 -3.23 0.57 -7.63
N CYS A 178 -4.43 0.17 -8.08
CA CYS A 178 -4.60 -1.07 -8.84
C CYS A 178 -3.80 -1.05 -10.16
N LEU A 179 -3.79 0.08 -10.86
CA LEU A 179 -2.98 0.28 -12.06
C LEU A 179 -1.48 0.17 -11.75
N LEU A 180 -0.99 0.84 -10.71
CA LEU A 180 0.42 0.77 -10.30
C LEU A 180 0.84 -0.66 -9.91
N ASN A 181 0.01 -1.37 -9.15
CA ASN A 181 0.26 -2.76 -8.76
C ASN A 181 0.30 -3.71 -9.98
N LYS A 182 -0.51 -3.46 -11.01
CA LYS A 182 -0.41 -4.19 -12.29
C LYS A 182 0.90 -3.85 -13.00
N LYS A 183 1.25 -2.57 -13.12
CA LYS A 183 2.48 -2.10 -13.78
C LYS A 183 3.76 -2.66 -13.13
N ARG A 184 3.78 -2.81 -11.80
CA ARG A 184 4.88 -3.47 -11.07
C ARG A 184 5.21 -4.86 -11.61
N ASN A 185 4.20 -5.64 -12.01
CA ASN A 185 4.38 -7.03 -12.43
C ASN A 185 4.79 -7.17 -13.91
N ILE A 186 4.99 -6.06 -14.63
CA ILE A 186 5.35 -6.04 -16.07
C ILE A 186 6.88 -6.03 -16.27
N LEU A 187 7.68 -6.12 -15.18
CA LEU A 187 9.15 -6.15 -15.22
C LEU A 187 9.75 -7.15 -16.24
N HIS A 188 9.04 -8.24 -16.56
CA HIS A 188 9.50 -9.26 -17.50
C HIS A 188 9.27 -8.93 -18.99
N LEU A 189 8.60 -7.82 -19.32
CA LEU A 189 8.21 -7.43 -20.69
C LEU A 189 8.97 -6.19 -21.21
N TYR A 190 10.10 -5.86 -20.60
CA TYR A 190 10.91 -4.64 -20.76
C TYR A 190 11.59 -4.42 -22.15
N ASN A 191 11.03 -4.95 -23.24
CA ASN A 191 11.56 -4.71 -24.59
C ASN A 191 10.96 -3.49 -25.28
N SER A 192 9.89 -2.91 -24.74
CA SER A 192 9.28 -1.68 -25.27
C SER A 192 8.52 -0.95 -24.17
N LEU A 193 9.23 -0.16 -23.37
CA LEU A 193 8.58 0.72 -22.42
C LEU A 193 8.05 1.94 -23.17
N ASP A 194 6.76 1.91 -23.50
CA ASP A 194 6.01 3.14 -23.64
C ASP A 194 6.03 3.80 -22.26
N PHE A 195 6.95 4.74 -22.11
CA PHE A 195 7.07 5.62 -20.96
C PHE A 195 5.83 6.53 -20.95
N ASP A 196 4.73 6.00 -20.41
CA ASP A 196 3.40 6.60 -20.48
C ASP A 196 3.24 7.69 -19.42
N LEU A 197 4.05 8.74 -19.58
CA LEU A 197 3.83 10.03 -18.94
C LEU A 197 2.70 10.72 -19.69
N SER A 198 1.48 10.57 -19.19
CA SER A 198 0.28 11.22 -19.70
C SER A 198 -0.21 12.29 -18.73
N GLU A 199 -1.06 13.19 -19.20
CA GLU A 199 -1.73 14.17 -18.36
C GLU A 199 -2.54 13.48 -17.24
N ASP A 200 -3.22 12.39 -17.58
CA ASP A 200 -3.96 11.55 -16.62
C ASP A 200 -3.03 10.97 -15.55
N PHE A 201 -1.84 10.49 -15.92
CA PHE A 201 -0.88 9.99 -14.94
C PHE A 201 -0.50 11.07 -13.92
N PHE A 202 -0.15 12.29 -14.37
CA PHE A 202 0.20 13.37 -13.46
C PHE A 202 -0.98 13.81 -12.59
N LYS A 203 -2.19 13.83 -13.15
CA LYS A 203 -3.41 14.15 -12.42
C LYS A 203 -3.66 13.13 -11.31
N GLU A 204 -3.65 11.84 -11.61
CA GLU A 204 -3.89 10.79 -10.62
C GLU A 204 -2.77 10.70 -9.58
N MET A 205 -1.52 10.93 -9.98
CA MET A 205 -0.40 11.03 -9.04
C MET A 205 -0.53 12.24 -8.12
N ALA A 206 -0.93 13.40 -8.63
CA ALA A 206 -1.20 14.59 -7.81
C ALA A 206 -2.35 14.36 -6.82
N ASN A 207 -3.43 13.72 -7.26
CA ASN A 207 -4.54 13.32 -6.38
C ASN A 207 -4.05 12.39 -5.26
N THR A 208 -3.20 11.43 -5.61
CA THR A 208 -2.59 10.49 -4.67
C THR A 208 -1.71 11.21 -3.65
N ILE A 209 -0.80 12.07 -4.10
CA ILE A 209 0.06 12.88 -3.22
C ILE A 209 -0.80 13.75 -2.29
N SER A 210 -1.83 14.40 -2.81
CA SER A 210 -2.74 15.23 -2.03
C SER A 210 -3.46 14.41 -0.94
N PHE A 211 -3.99 13.24 -1.30
CA PHE A 211 -4.60 12.31 -0.36
C PHE A 211 -3.62 11.93 0.76
N VAL A 212 -2.39 11.54 0.43
CA VAL A 212 -1.37 11.16 1.41
C VAL A 212 -0.99 12.34 2.30
N ASN A 213 -0.79 13.53 1.73
CA ASN A 213 -0.51 14.74 2.50
C ASN A 213 -1.63 15.02 3.50
N VAL A 214 -2.90 14.91 3.11
CA VAL A 214 -4.03 15.12 4.02
C VAL A 214 -3.98 14.16 5.21
N LEU A 215 -3.56 12.91 5.02
CA LEU A 215 -3.44 11.94 6.11
C LEU A 215 -2.37 12.33 7.15
N PHE A 216 -1.24 12.91 6.72
CA PHE A 216 -0.12 13.23 7.62
C PHE A 216 -0.11 14.69 8.11
N TYR A 217 -0.78 15.61 7.43
CA TYR A 217 -0.81 17.03 7.80
C TYR A 217 -2.09 17.45 8.54
N LYS A 218 -3.17 16.65 8.51
CA LYS A 218 -4.35 16.91 9.36
C LYS A 218 -4.06 16.83 10.86
N ASP A 219 -2.97 16.17 11.26
CA ASP A 219 -2.58 16.04 12.67
C ASP A 219 -1.79 17.22 13.23
N LYS A 220 -1.36 18.19 12.41
CA LYS A 220 -0.68 19.40 12.93
C LYS A 220 -1.65 20.49 13.42
N ASP A 221 -2.90 20.46 12.96
CA ASP A 221 -3.93 21.44 13.37
C ASP A 221 -4.95 20.85 14.38
N SER A 222 -4.80 19.58 14.79
CA SER A 222 -5.74 18.91 15.71
C SER A 222 -5.38 19.09 17.20
N GLY A 223 -4.32 19.82 17.54
CA GLY A 223 -4.14 20.43 18.87
C GLY A 223 -4.33 19.48 20.05
N LEU A 224 -3.67 18.31 20.02
CA LEU A 224 -3.45 17.50 21.22
C LEU A 224 -1.97 17.62 21.61
N GLU A 225 -1.69 18.71 22.34
CA GLU A 225 -0.67 18.74 23.40
C GLU A 225 -1.11 17.86 24.58
#